data_AF-A0ABD1DWN0-F1
#
_entry.id   AF-A0ABD1DWN0-F1
#
_cell.length_a   1.000
_cell.length_b   1.000
_cell.length_c   1.000
_cell.angle_alpha   90.00
_cell.angle_beta   90.00
_cell.angle_gamma   90.00
#
_symmetry.space_group_name_H-M   'P 1'
#
loop_
_entity.id
_entity.type
_entity.pdbx_description
1 polymer ?
#
loop_
_entity_poly.entity_id
_entity_poly.type
_entity_poly.pdbx_seq_one_letter_code
_entity_poly.pdbx_strand_id
1 'polypeptide(L)'
;MSHRYKLPWWNDELRTLRNRLRKATSRYMESKTAWDKVTVQNIEDEYNALNQESFRSYINNTQRSLKSNPSKFWSYVNSRKNANRTPTDVSYRDLNSTSPAIAANFFADFFKSVHSSDAIPPRDHEFEYVPTHYLPLPLPVLNDEETLKALSGVDGAKGPGPDGIPPSLIKACVTVDRKMKFNEHIALTTGKAFAMLGFLKRNTAHFDDPFALKVLYASLVRSVLEYAAVVWAPYH
;
A
#
# COMPACT_ATOMS: atom_id res chain seq x y z
N MET A 1 -15.67 -27.02 -10.22
CA MET A 1 -15.66 -26.21 -11.46
C MET A 1 -14.62 -25.11 -11.33
N SER A 2 -13.44 -25.30 -11.93
CA SER A 2 -12.34 -24.33 -11.89
C SER A 2 -12.72 -23.11 -12.73
N HIS A 3 -12.97 -21.96 -12.09
CA HIS A 3 -13.01 -20.68 -12.78
C HIS A 3 -11.60 -20.45 -13.36
N ARG A 4 -11.39 -20.84 -14.62
CA ARG A 4 -10.20 -20.41 -15.35
C ARG A 4 -10.30 -18.89 -15.42
N TYR A 5 -9.46 -18.20 -14.66
CA TYR A 5 -9.30 -16.75 -14.75
C TYR A 5 -9.08 -16.39 -16.21
N LYS A 6 -10.13 -15.88 -16.87
CA LYS A 6 -9.99 -15.28 -18.18
C LYS A 6 -9.28 -13.95 -17.95
N LEU A 7 -8.20 -13.73 -18.70
CA LEU A 7 -7.48 -12.46 -18.67
C LEU A 7 -8.49 -11.33 -18.92
N PRO A 8 -8.43 -10.20 -18.19
CA PRO A 8 -9.40 -9.12 -18.35
C PRO A 8 -9.51 -8.54 -19.77
N TRP A 9 -8.45 -8.67 -20.58
CA TRP A 9 -8.40 -8.22 -21.98
C TRP A 9 -8.64 -9.34 -23.00
N TRP A 10 -9.11 -10.52 -22.55
CA TRP A 10 -9.39 -11.65 -23.44
C TRP A 10 -10.60 -11.37 -24.34
N ASN A 11 -10.45 -11.56 -25.64
CA ASN A 11 -11.51 -11.37 -26.64
C ASN A 11 -11.68 -12.62 -27.52
N ASP A 12 -12.71 -12.60 -28.38
CA ASP A 12 -13.03 -13.75 -29.24
C ASP A 12 -12.03 -13.89 -30.40
N GLU A 13 -11.46 -12.80 -30.90
CA GLU A 13 -10.41 -12.85 -31.93
C GLU A 13 -9.16 -13.58 -31.42
N LEU A 14 -8.68 -13.30 -30.21
CA LEU A 14 -7.58 -14.02 -29.54
C LEU A 14 -7.91 -15.50 -29.38
N ARG A 15 -9.18 -15.83 -29.12
CA ARG A 15 -9.64 -17.23 -29.07
C ARG A 15 -9.57 -17.88 -30.45
N THR A 16 -9.99 -17.19 -31.50
CA THR A 16 -9.89 -17.71 -32.88
C THR A 16 -8.45 -17.91 -33.31
N LEU A 17 -7.56 -16.95 -33.03
CA LEU A 17 -6.13 -17.04 -33.33
C LEU A 17 -5.46 -18.17 -32.55
N ARG A 18 -5.76 -18.32 -31.26
CA ARG A 18 -5.28 -19.45 -30.47
C ARG A 18 -5.71 -20.80 -31.05
N ASN A 19 -6.95 -20.90 -31.54
CA ASN A 19 -7.45 -22.12 -32.18
C ASN A 19 -6.80 -22.35 -33.55
N ARG A 20 -6.57 -21.29 -34.35
CA ARG A 20 -5.83 -21.35 -35.62
C ARG A 20 -4.39 -21.80 -35.38
N LEU A 21 -3.71 -21.23 -34.38
CA LEU A 21 -2.37 -21.60 -33.98
C LEU A 21 -2.30 -23.08 -33.64
N ARG A 22 -3.18 -23.56 -32.75
CA ARG A 22 -3.25 -25.00 -32.39
C ARG A 22 -3.40 -25.91 -33.62
N LYS A 23 -4.25 -25.54 -34.59
CA LYS A 23 -4.43 -26.31 -35.84
C LYS A 23 -3.18 -26.27 -36.72
N ALA A 24 -2.58 -25.10 -36.89
CA ALA A 24 -1.36 -24.93 -37.68
C ALA A 24 -0.17 -25.69 -37.07
N THR A 25 -0.02 -25.66 -35.75
CA THR A 25 1.01 -26.44 -35.04
C THR A 25 0.77 -27.93 -35.21
N SER A 26 -0.48 -28.42 -35.13
CA SER A 26 -0.79 -29.85 -35.41
C SER A 26 -0.32 -30.26 -36.81
N ARG A 27 -0.65 -29.46 -37.82
CA ARG A 27 -0.23 -29.69 -39.21
C ARG A 27 1.28 -29.68 -39.37
N TYR A 28 1.98 -28.71 -38.76
CA TYR A 28 3.43 -28.67 -38.78
C TYR A 28 4.07 -29.91 -38.12
N MET A 29 3.48 -30.42 -37.04
CA MET A 29 3.99 -31.64 -36.38
C MET A 29 3.83 -32.89 -37.25
N GLU A 30 2.82 -32.91 -38.12
CA GLU A 30 2.57 -33.99 -39.08
C GLU A 30 3.49 -33.88 -40.31
N SER A 31 3.59 -32.71 -40.93
CA SER A 31 4.27 -32.51 -42.22
C SER A 31 5.77 -32.14 -42.10
N LYS A 32 6.16 -31.45 -41.02
CA LYS A 32 7.50 -30.89 -40.74
C LYS A 32 8.11 -30.07 -41.88
N THR A 33 7.28 -29.44 -42.72
CA THR A 33 7.75 -28.63 -43.85
C THR A 33 8.19 -27.22 -43.42
N ALA A 34 9.06 -26.61 -44.22
CA ALA A 34 9.47 -25.21 -44.02
C ALA A 34 8.29 -24.22 -44.19
N TRP A 35 7.36 -24.50 -45.11
CA TRP A 35 6.17 -23.69 -45.33
C TRP A 35 5.21 -23.70 -44.14
N ASP A 36 4.96 -24.87 -43.55
CA ASP A 36 4.12 -24.99 -42.36
C ASP A 36 4.77 -24.30 -41.16
N LYS A 37 6.11 -24.34 -41.03
CA LYS A 37 6.85 -23.61 -40.01
C LYS A 37 6.65 -22.10 -40.12
N VAL A 38 6.77 -21.53 -41.32
CA VAL A 38 6.53 -20.10 -41.58
C VAL A 38 5.07 -19.74 -41.27
N THR A 39 4.13 -20.61 -41.61
CA THR A 39 2.70 -20.40 -41.33
C THR A 39 2.42 -20.34 -39.84
N VAL A 40 3.02 -21.23 -39.04
CA VAL A 40 2.93 -21.18 -37.57
C VAL A 40 3.50 -19.87 -37.04
N GLN A 41 4.69 -19.48 -37.48
CA GLN A 41 5.33 -18.23 -37.04
C GLN A 41 4.45 -17.00 -37.32
N ASN A 42 3.89 -16.90 -38.53
CA ASN A 42 3.01 -15.79 -38.89
C ASN A 42 1.77 -15.70 -37.99
N ILE A 43 1.18 -16.84 -37.63
CA ILE A 43 0.01 -16.89 -36.74
C ILE A 43 0.41 -16.55 -35.29
N GLU A 44 1.60 -16.95 -34.84
CA GLU A 44 2.14 -16.55 -33.53
C GLU A 44 2.37 -15.05 -33.45
N ASP A 45 2.95 -14.46 -34.50
CA ASP A 45 3.18 -13.02 -34.59
C ASP A 45 1.84 -12.25 -34.58
N GLU A 46 0.85 -12.71 -35.36
CA GLU A 46 -0.52 -12.15 -35.39
C GLU A 46 -1.18 -12.23 -34.00
N TYR A 47 -1.06 -13.38 -33.31
CA TYR A 47 -1.59 -13.56 -31.96
C TYR A 47 -0.90 -12.63 -30.94
N ASN A 48 0.41 -12.53 -30.99
CA ASN A 48 1.19 -11.71 -30.06
C ASN A 48 0.88 -10.22 -30.25
N ALA A 49 0.79 -9.76 -31.50
CA ALA A 49 0.43 -8.39 -31.84
C ALA A 49 -0.97 -8.03 -31.31
N LEU A 50 -1.98 -8.87 -31.59
CA LEU A 50 -3.35 -8.64 -31.12
C LEU A 50 -3.46 -8.69 -29.59
N ASN A 51 -2.73 -9.61 -28.95
CA ASN A 51 -2.72 -9.73 -27.49
C ASN A 51 -2.13 -8.48 -26.85
N GLN A 52 -1.04 -7.95 -27.43
CA GLN A 52 -0.42 -6.71 -26.99
C GLN A 52 -1.37 -5.52 -27.18
N GLU A 53 -2.04 -5.41 -28.32
CA GLU A 53 -3.02 -4.34 -28.58
C GLU A 53 -4.19 -4.39 -27.61
N SER A 54 -4.77 -5.57 -27.41
CA SER A 54 -5.88 -5.80 -26.46
C SER A 54 -5.49 -5.40 -25.04
N PHE A 55 -4.28 -5.76 -24.61
CA PHE A 55 -3.74 -5.37 -23.32
C PHE A 55 -3.54 -3.86 -23.20
N ARG A 56 -2.96 -3.20 -24.21
CA ARG A 56 -2.78 -1.73 -24.23
C ARG A 56 -4.11 -1.00 -24.16
N SER A 57 -5.11 -1.45 -24.91
CA SER A 57 -6.47 -0.88 -24.87
C SER A 57 -7.11 -1.01 -23.48
N TYR A 58 -6.96 -2.17 -22.85
CA TYR A 58 -7.43 -2.41 -21.48
C TYR A 58 -6.75 -1.49 -20.45
N ILE A 59 -5.44 -1.32 -20.53
CA ILE A 59 -4.67 -0.42 -19.66
C ILE A 59 -5.10 1.04 -19.86
N ASN A 60 -5.24 1.49 -21.10
CA ASN A 60 -5.71 2.83 -21.42
C ASN A 60 -7.14 3.09 -20.91
N ASN A 61 -8.06 2.13 -21.02
CA ASN A 61 -9.41 2.23 -20.44
C ASN A 61 -9.34 2.33 -18.92
N THR A 62 -8.47 1.55 -18.27
CA THR A 62 -8.25 1.61 -16.82
C THR A 62 -7.73 3.00 -16.39
N GLN A 63 -6.80 3.59 -17.16
CA GLN A 63 -6.29 4.95 -16.93
C GLN A 63 -7.35 6.03 -17.12
N ARG A 64 -8.16 5.95 -18.19
CA ARG A 64 -9.21 6.96 -18.46
C ARG A 64 -10.35 6.90 -17.45
N SER A 65 -10.66 5.71 -16.95
CA SER A 65 -11.75 5.50 -15.99
C SER A 65 -11.37 5.81 -14.54
N LEU A 66 -10.15 6.24 -14.26
CA LEU A 66 -9.68 6.42 -12.88
C LEU A 66 -10.46 7.47 -12.09
N LYS A 67 -10.91 8.54 -12.74
CA LYS A 67 -11.75 9.58 -12.12
C LYS A 67 -13.23 9.19 -12.03
N SER A 68 -13.76 8.53 -13.06
CA SER A 68 -15.20 8.21 -13.17
C SER A 68 -15.58 6.89 -12.52
N ASN A 69 -14.66 5.93 -12.46
CA ASN A 69 -14.87 4.59 -11.90
C ASN A 69 -13.56 4.03 -11.33
N PRO A 70 -13.16 4.45 -10.11
CA PRO A 70 -11.93 3.98 -9.46
C PRO A 70 -11.95 2.47 -9.17
N SER A 71 -13.12 1.81 -9.16
CA SER A 71 -13.23 0.37 -8.93
C SER A 71 -12.52 -0.45 -10.00
N LYS A 72 -12.46 0.04 -11.27
CA LYS A 72 -11.71 -0.63 -12.35
C LYS A 72 -10.21 -0.72 -12.05
N PHE A 73 -9.64 0.34 -11.47
CA PHE A 73 -8.25 0.31 -11.02
C PHE A 73 -8.04 -0.75 -9.94
N TRP A 74 -8.96 -0.86 -8.97
CA TRP A 74 -8.85 -1.87 -7.93
C TRP A 74 -9.08 -3.30 -8.45
N SER A 75 -9.97 -3.51 -9.41
CA SER A 75 -10.12 -4.80 -10.10
C SER A 75 -8.84 -5.17 -10.85
N TYR A 76 -8.21 -4.21 -11.53
CA TYR A 76 -6.93 -4.38 -12.20
C TYR A 76 -5.81 -4.76 -11.20
N VAL A 77 -5.66 -4.03 -10.10
CA VAL A 77 -4.70 -4.34 -9.03
C VAL A 77 -4.94 -5.74 -8.47
N ASN A 78 -6.19 -6.07 -8.16
CA ASN A 78 -6.55 -7.36 -7.56
C ASN A 78 -6.34 -8.52 -8.54
N SER A 79 -6.50 -8.31 -9.85
CA SER A 79 -6.18 -9.32 -10.87
C SER A 79 -4.68 -9.65 -10.94
N ARG A 80 -3.80 -8.75 -10.47
CA ARG A 80 -2.35 -8.96 -10.40
C ARG A 80 -1.86 -9.47 -9.05
N LYS A 81 -2.70 -9.40 -8.02
CA LYS A 81 -2.43 -10.04 -6.72
C LYS A 81 -2.57 -11.55 -6.87
N ASN A 82 -1.61 -12.17 -7.55
CA ASN A 82 -1.42 -13.62 -7.45
C ASN A 82 -1.04 -13.92 -6.00
N ALA A 83 -1.99 -14.52 -5.26
CA ALA A 83 -1.91 -15.10 -3.92
C ALA A 83 -0.71 -14.69 -3.06
N ASN A 84 -0.93 -13.83 -2.05
CA ASN A 84 -0.18 -13.77 -0.77
C ASN A 84 1.30 -14.22 -0.77
N ARG A 85 2.12 -13.77 -1.72
CA ARG A 85 3.56 -13.99 -1.64
C ARG A 85 4.18 -12.80 -0.94
N THR A 86 4.39 -12.95 0.36
CA THR A 86 5.47 -12.25 1.07
C THR A 86 6.74 -12.36 0.22
N PRO A 87 7.53 -11.27 0.08
CA PRO A 87 8.79 -11.32 -0.66
C PRO A 87 9.64 -12.46 -0.10
N THR A 88 9.93 -13.46 -0.94
CA THR A 88 10.66 -14.66 -0.52
C THR A 88 12.17 -14.40 -0.40
N ASP A 89 12.63 -13.27 -0.92
CA ASP A 89 14.04 -12.91 -0.97
C ASP A 89 14.21 -11.49 -0.41
N VAL A 90 14.56 -11.40 0.88
CA VAL A 90 14.94 -10.17 1.57
C VAL A 90 16.40 -10.34 1.95
N SER A 91 17.28 -9.46 1.47
CA SER A 91 18.69 -9.46 1.85
C SER A 91 19.08 -8.25 2.68
N TYR A 92 19.94 -8.46 3.67
CA TYR A 92 20.49 -7.40 4.52
C TYR A 92 21.96 -7.67 4.80
N ARG A 93 22.84 -6.70 4.49
CA ARG A 93 24.31 -6.79 4.64
C ARG A 93 24.90 -8.08 4.06
N ASP A 94 24.56 -8.36 2.79
CA ASP A 94 25.02 -9.52 2.01
C ASP A 94 24.53 -10.90 2.49
N LEU A 95 23.55 -10.95 3.41
CA LEU A 95 22.88 -12.17 3.84
C LEU A 95 21.48 -12.27 3.23
N ASN A 96 21.13 -13.40 2.63
CA ASN A 96 19.80 -13.66 2.06
C ASN A 96 18.88 -14.35 3.08
N SER A 97 17.61 -13.96 3.11
CA SER A 97 16.61 -14.60 3.96
C SER A 97 16.18 -15.94 3.35
N THR A 98 16.58 -17.05 3.97
CA THR A 98 16.06 -18.40 3.62
C THR A 98 14.72 -18.71 4.30
N SER A 99 14.28 -17.87 5.24
CA SER A 99 13.04 -18.03 6.00
C SER A 99 12.38 -16.68 6.33
N PRO A 100 11.04 -16.60 6.39
CA PRO A 100 10.31 -15.40 6.81
C PRO A 100 10.72 -14.87 8.19
N ALA A 101 11.12 -15.75 9.11
CA ALA A 101 11.61 -15.35 10.43
C ALA A 101 12.96 -14.62 10.35
N ILE A 102 13.83 -15.06 9.44
CA ILE A 102 15.13 -14.41 9.18
C ILE A 102 14.90 -13.04 8.55
N ALA A 103 13.96 -12.93 7.61
CA ALA A 103 13.56 -11.65 7.04
C ALA A 103 13.05 -10.67 8.12
N ALA A 104 12.19 -11.13 9.03
CA ALA A 104 11.70 -10.33 10.15
C ALA A 104 12.84 -9.84 11.07
N ASN A 105 13.83 -10.69 11.33
CA ASN A 105 15.01 -10.32 12.12
C ASN A 105 15.92 -9.33 11.37
N PHE A 106 16.08 -9.45 10.04
CA PHE A 106 16.79 -8.44 9.24
C PHE A 106 16.14 -7.07 9.35
N PHE A 107 14.81 -7.01 9.33
CA PHE A 107 14.09 -5.77 9.59
C PHE A 107 14.37 -5.26 11.02
N ALA A 108 14.25 -6.12 12.03
CA ALA A 108 14.51 -5.74 13.43
C ALA A 108 15.93 -5.18 13.65
N ASP A 109 16.94 -5.83 13.07
CA ASP A 109 18.34 -5.40 13.17
C ASP A 109 18.63 -4.10 12.41
N PHE A 110 18.01 -3.92 11.23
CA PHE A 110 18.08 -2.65 10.52
C PHE A 110 17.52 -1.51 11.38
N PHE A 111 16.31 -1.68 11.93
CA PHE A 111 15.65 -0.65 12.74
C PHE A 111 16.38 -0.38 14.05
N LYS A 112 16.92 -1.42 14.71
CA LYS A 112 17.76 -1.27 15.91
C LYS A 112 19.01 -0.43 15.62
N SER A 113 19.66 -0.65 14.47
CA SER A 113 20.86 0.09 14.09
C SER A 113 20.59 1.57 13.81
N VAL A 114 19.37 1.92 13.39
CA VAL A 114 18.97 3.30 13.08
C VAL A 114 18.48 4.05 14.33
N HIS A 115 18.11 3.35 15.41
CA HIS A 115 17.46 3.93 16.58
C HIS A 115 18.30 4.01 17.88
N SER A 116 19.61 3.76 17.83
CA SER A 116 20.43 3.72 19.06
C SER A 116 21.21 5.02 19.30
N SER A 117 20.55 6.04 19.85
CA SER A 117 21.16 7.05 20.74
C SER A 117 20.08 7.92 21.39
N ASP A 118 19.74 7.62 22.65
CA ASP A 118 19.67 8.57 23.77
C ASP A 118 18.99 7.90 24.98
N ALA A 119 19.83 7.39 25.89
CA ALA A 119 19.39 7.01 27.23
C ALA A 119 19.28 8.29 28.08
N ILE A 120 18.07 8.60 28.57
CA ILE A 120 17.81 9.74 29.47
C ILE A 120 18.09 9.28 30.91
N PRO A 121 18.88 10.01 31.74
CA PRO A 121 19.10 9.66 33.14
C PRO A 121 17.90 10.10 34.01
N PRO A 122 17.70 9.51 35.21
CA PRO A 122 16.60 9.89 36.09
C PRO A 122 16.81 11.30 36.66
N ARG A 123 15.76 12.10 36.73
CA ARG A 123 15.76 13.44 37.34
C ARG A 123 14.96 13.42 38.65
N ASP A 124 15.65 13.67 39.74
CA ASP A 124 15.10 14.03 41.04
C ASP A 124 14.79 15.54 41.05
N HIS A 125 13.52 15.93 41.18
CA HIS A 125 13.16 17.29 41.59
C HIS A 125 11.86 17.24 42.41
N GLU A 126 12.01 17.44 43.73
CA GLU A 126 10.93 17.80 44.65
C GLU A 126 10.39 19.21 44.28
N PHE A 127 9.07 19.36 44.31
CA PHE A 127 8.41 20.68 44.21
C PHE A 127 7.73 21.02 45.55
N GLU A 128 8.05 22.19 46.06
CA GLU A 128 7.50 22.78 47.29
C GLU A 128 6.07 23.31 47.05
N TYR A 129 5.12 22.91 47.91
CA TYR A 129 3.69 23.16 47.75
C TYR A 129 3.26 24.44 48.48
N VAL A 130 2.51 25.33 47.80
CA VAL A 130 1.88 26.50 48.43
C VAL A 130 0.37 26.23 48.59
N PRO A 131 -0.22 26.33 49.80
CA PRO A 131 -1.61 25.98 50.01
C PRO A 131 -2.57 27.02 49.42
N THR A 132 -3.34 26.65 48.41
CA THR A 132 -4.55 27.41 47.99
C THR A 132 -5.79 26.62 48.41
N HIS A 133 -6.62 27.23 49.24
CA HIS A 133 -7.87 26.66 49.72
C HIS A 133 -8.91 26.66 48.59
N TYR A 134 -8.97 25.56 47.84
CA TYR A 134 -10.14 25.21 47.04
C TYR A 134 -10.76 23.93 47.61
N LEU A 135 -12.08 23.94 47.78
CA LEU A 135 -12.87 22.79 48.20
C LEU A 135 -12.59 21.62 47.23
N PRO A 136 -12.03 20.49 47.69
CA PRO A 136 -11.70 19.38 46.80
C PRO A 136 -12.98 18.61 46.46
N LEU A 137 -13.53 18.87 45.28
CA LEU A 137 -14.25 17.82 44.56
C LEU A 137 -13.22 16.71 44.29
N PRO A 138 -13.44 15.46 44.72
CA PRO A 138 -12.54 14.38 44.39
C PRO A 138 -12.66 14.12 42.88
N LEU A 139 -11.77 14.74 42.11
CA LEU A 139 -11.56 14.34 40.73
C LEU A 139 -11.07 12.90 40.76
N PRO A 140 -11.61 12.01 39.90
CA PRO A 140 -11.08 10.67 39.78
C PRO A 140 -9.59 10.77 39.46
N VAL A 141 -8.76 10.06 40.25
CA VAL A 141 -7.33 9.97 40.00
C VAL A 141 -7.16 9.28 38.65
N LEU A 142 -6.83 10.06 37.62
CA LEU A 142 -6.62 9.56 36.28
C LEU A 142 -5.34 8.72 36.29
N ASN A 143 -5.50 7.40 36.20
CA ASN A 143 -4.35 6.51 36.06
C ASN A 143 -3.84 6.60 34.62
N ASP A 144 -2.55 6.92 34.44
CA ASP A 144 -1.94 7.12 33.11
C ASP A 144 -2.10 5.87 32.22
N GLU A 145 -2.02 4.68 32.80
CA GLU A 145 -2.19 3.42 32.05
C GLU A 145 -3.62 3.19 31.58
N GLU A 146 -4.61 3.49 32.43
CA GLU A 146 -6.03 3.29 32.09
C GLU A 146 -6.48 4.30 31.05
N THR A 147 -6.01 5.54 31.15
CA THR A 147 -6.31 6.59 30.17
C THR A 147 -5.67 6.30 28.81
N LEU A 148 -4.41 5.85 28.76
CA LEU A 148 -3.76 5.43 27.51
C LEU A 148 -4.47 4.20 26.89
N LYS A 149 -4.92 3.25 27.71
CA LYS A 149 -5.69 2.08 27.26
C LYS A 149 -7.07 2.48 26.71
N ALA A 150 -7.77 3.39 27.37
CA ALA A 150 -9.05 3.91 26.91
C ALA A 150 -8.92 4.67 25.59
N LEU A 151 -7.91 5.53 25.47
CA LEU A 151 -7.68 6.35 24.28
C LEU A 151 -7.17 5.52 23.08
N SER A 152 -6.33 4.51 23.32
CA SER A 152 -5.89 3.58 22.25
C SER A 152 -7.02 2.66 21.74
N GLY A 153 -7.99 2.37 22.61
CA GLY A 153 -9.21 1.62 22.30
C GLY A 153 -10.25 2.38 21.47
N VAL A 154 -10.06 3.68 21.24
CA VAL A 154 -10.96 4.49 20.40
C VAL A 154 -10.91 4.00 18.95
N ASP A 155 -12.10 3.82 18.38
CA ASP A 155 -12.30 3.45 16.98
C ASP A 155 -12.17 4.68 16.07
N GLY A 156 -11.03 4.79 15.41
CA GLY A 156 -10.71 5.90 14.50
C GLY A 156 -11.49 5.91 13.19
N ALA A 157 -12.31 4.88 12.90
CA ALA A 157 -13.14 4.82 11.71
C ALA A 157 -14.49 5.54 11.88
N LYS A 158 -14.84 5.96 13.10
CA LYS A 158 -16.10 6.65 13.39
C LYS A 158 -16.04 8.13 12.99
N GLY A 159 -17.19 8.69 12.64
CA GLY A 159 -17.32 10.12 12.32
C GLY A 159 -17.17 11.00 13.57
N PRO A 160 -16.87 12.30 13.38
CA PRO A 160 -16.78 13.28 14.48
C PRO A 160 -18.12 13.45 15.19
N GLY A 161 -18.07 13.70 16.50
CA GLY A 161 -19.24 13.97 17.33
C GLY A 161 -19.79 15.40 17.14
N PRO A 162 -20.71 15.85 18.02
CA PRO A 162 -21.21 17.22 18.01
C PRO A 162 -20.12 18.27 18.29
N ASP A 163 -18.98 17.83 18.84
CA ASP A 163 -17.76 18.62 19.04
C ASP A 163 -16.92 18.78 17.77
N GLY A 164 -17.22 18.05 16.69
CA GLY A 164 -16.49 18.13 15.42
C GLY A 164 -15.10 17.49 15.43
N ILE A 165 -14.68 16.86 16.54
CA ILE A 165 -13.35 16.29 16.69
C ILE A 165 -13.38 14.82 16.21
N PRO A 166 -12.61 14.44 15.17
CA PRO A 166 -12.63 13.08 14.68
C PRO A 166 -11.89 12.14 15.66
N PRO A 167 -12.44 10.95 15.95
CA PRO A 167 -11.80 9.93 16.80
C PRO A 167 -10.39 9.51 16.37
N SER A 168 -10.09 9.64 15.07
CA SER A 168 -8.76 9.42 14.50
C SER A 168 -7.72 10.43 15.00
N LEU A 169 -8.12 11.66 15.34
CA LEU A 169 -7.26 12.69 15.94
C LEU A 169 -6.89 12.30 17.36
N ILE A 170 -7.88 11.90 18.17
CA ILE A 170 -7.67 11.46 19.56
C ILE A 170 -6.67 10.31 19.59
N LYS A 171 -6.81 9.34 18.68
CA LYS A 171 -5.88 8.21 18.56
C LYS A 171 -4.47 8.64 18.13
N ALA A 172 -4.36 9.64 17.25
CA ALA A 172 -3.07 10.21 16.87
C ALA A 172 -2.42 10.95 18.06
N CYS A 173 -3.19 11.67 18.87
CA CYS A 173 -2.70 12.38 20.05
C CYS A 173 -2.15 11.46 21.14
N VAL A 174 -2.62 10.20 21.24
CA VAL A 174 -2.05 9.20 22.19
C VAL A 174 -0.61 8.82 21.83
N THR A 175 -0.23 8.94 20.57
CA THR A 175 1.16 8.70 20.11
C THR A 175 2.04 9.96 20.20
N VAL A 176 1.55 11.01 20.86
CA VAL A 176 2.28 12.27 21.06
C VAL A 176 2.91 12.26 22.45
N ASP A 177 4.23 12.45 22.50
CA ASP A 177 5.00 12.66 23.73
C ASP A 177 4.40 13.83 24.55
N ARG A 178 4.52 13.80 25.89
CA ARG A 178 4.06 14.86 26.83
C ARG A 178 4.56 16.26 26.45
N LYS A 179 5.55 16.35 25.56
CA LYS A 179 6.13 17.59 24.99
C LYS A 179 5.53 18.03 23.64
N MET A 180 4.41 17.45 23.18
CA MET A 180 3.81 17.75 21.88
C MET A 180 4.79 17.59 20.69
N LYS A 181 5.65 16.58 20.75
CA LYS A 181 6.58 16.28 19.65
C LYS A 181 5.98 15.21 18.74
N PHE A 182 5.70 15.58 17.49
CA PHE A 182 5.11 14.68 16.50
C PHE A 182 6.13 13.81 15.76
N ASN A 183 7.41 13.80 16.16
CA ASN A 183 8.48 13.15 15.40
C ASN A 183 8.20 11.66 15.10
N GLU A 184 7.69 10.91 16.08
CA GLU A 184 7.33 9.51 15.89
C GLU A 184 6.13 9.34 14.93
N HIS A 185 5.07 10.15 15.12
CA HIS A 185 3.92 10.14 14.23
C HIS A 185 4.29 10.59 12.80
N ILE A 186 5.21 11.54 12.64
CA ILE A 186 5.78 11.98 11.36
C ILE A 186 6.52 10.83 10.70
N ALA A 187 7.41 10.14 11.43
CA ALA A 187 8.15 9.00 10.91
C ALA A 187 7.21 7.87 10.45
N LEU A 188 6.21 7.51 11.28
CA LEU A 188 5.21 6.48 10.96
C LEU A 188 4.36 6.85 9.74
N THR A 189 3.88 8.09 9.66
CA THR A 189 3.05 8.56 8.53
C THR A 189 3.85 8.62 7.25
N THR A 190 5.08 9.13 7.32
CA THR A 190 6.00 9.19 6.18
C THR A 190 6.33 7.79 5.68
N GLY A 191 6.56 6.83 6.58
CA GLY A 191 6.74 5.42 6.24
C GLY A 191 5.52 4.83 5.50
N LYS A 192 4.30 5.12 5.97
CA LYS A 192 3.06 4.70 5.27
C LYS A 192 2.94 5.32 3.88
N ALA A 193 3.25 6.61 3.72
CA ALA A 193 3.22 7.29 2.44
C ALA A 193 4.24 6.70 1.45
N PHE A 194 5.46 6.39 1.90
CA PHE A 194 6.46 5.71 1.08
C PHE A 194 6.06 4.29 0.70
N ALA A 195 5.43 3.54 1.61
CA ALA A 195 4.90 2.21 1.29
C ALA A 195 3.83 2.28 0.19
N MET A 196 2.95 3.29 0.26
CA MET A 196 1.93 3.53 -0.77
C MET A 196 2.54 3.99 -2.11
N LEU A 197 3.59 4.81 -2.08
CA LEU A 197 4.35 5.17 -3.28
C LEU A 197 5.00 3.93 -3.92
N GLY A 198 5.57 3.04 -3.11
CA GLY A 198 6.10 1.76 -3.57
C GLY A 198 5.01 0.87 -4.17
N PHE A 199 3.83 0.83 -3.55
CA PHE A 199 2.66 0.13 -4.09
C PHE A 199 2.25 0.68 -5.46
N LEU A 200 2.20 2.01 -5.63
CA LEU A 200 1.91 2.65 -6.91
C LEU A 200 2.94 2.25 -7.97
N LYS A 201 4.23 2.44 -7.69
CA LYS A 201 5.32 2.10 -8.63
C LYS A 201 5.22 0.66 -9.14
N ARG A 202 4.86 -0.30 -8.28
CA ARG A 202 4.72 -1.72 -8.67
C ARG A 202 3.48 -2.00 -9.52
N ASN A 203 2.37 -1.30 -9.28
CA ASN A 203 1.09 -1.60 -9.93
C ASN A 203 0.83 -0.76 -11.18
N THR A 204 1.50 0.38 -11.33
CA THR A 204 1.33 1.31 -12.44
C THR A 204 2.50 1.27 -13.44
N ALA A 205 3.30 0.19 -13.46
CA ALA A 205 4.46 0.08 -14.36
C ALA A 205 4.11 0.17 -15.85
N HIS A 206 2.89 -0.21 -16.23
CA HIS A 206 2.40 -0.11 -17.61
C HIS A 206 1.58 1.16 -17.88
N PHE A 207 1.44 2.05 -16.88
CA PHE A 207 0.66 3.26 -17.04
C PHE A 207 1.54 4.34 -17.66
N ASP A 208 1.08 4.89 -18.78
CA ASP A 208 1.79 5.91 -19.55
C ASP A 208 1.14 7.30 -19.45
N ASP A 209 -0.08 7.42 -18.93
CA ASP A 209 -0.78 8.70 -18.74
C ASP A 209 -0.30 9.43 -17.46
N PRO A 210 0.37 10.60 -17.60
CA PRO A 210 0.83 11.38 -16.46
C PRO A 210 -0.32 11.88 -15.58
N PHE A 211 -1.51 12.12 -16.15
CA PHE A 211 -2.67 12.58 -15.39
C PHE A 211 -3.22 11.46 -14.50
N ALA A 212 -3.34 10.24 -15.02
CA ALA A 212 -3.72 9.06 -14.24
C ALA A 212 -2.76 8.84 -13.06
N LEU A 213 -1.44 8.93 -13.30
CA LEU A 213 -0.42 8.80 -12.24
C LEU A 213 -0.54 9.92 -11.19
N LYS A 214 -0.76 11.17 -11.62
CA LYS A 214 -0.96 12.30 -10.71
C LYS A 214 -2.21 12.13 -9.86
N VAL A 215 -3.32 11.64 -10.42
CA VAL A 215 -4.56 11.35 -9.69
C VAL A 215 -4.35 10.25 -8.65
N LEU A 216 -3.64 9.19 -9.01
CA LEU A 216 -3.30 8.09 -8.09
C LEU A 216 -2.39 8.57 -6.96
N TYR A 217 -1.36 9.36 -7.28
CA TYR A 217 -0.46 9.93 -6.28
C TYR A 217 -1.22 10.86 -5.32
N ALA A 218 -2.05 11.75 -5.86
CA ALA A 218 -2.84 12.68 -5.06
C ALA A 218 -3.82 11.95 -4.13
N SER A 219 -4.51 10.93 -4.63
CA SER A 219 -5.55 10.22 -3.87
C SER A 219 -5.01 9.23 -2.84
N LEU A 220 -3.85 8.62 -3.08
CA LEU A 220 -3.31 7.56 -2.20
C LEU A 220 -2.09 7.97 -1.37
N VAL A 221 -1.19 8.80 -1.90
CA VAL A 221 0.06 9.18 -1.20
C VAL A 221 -0.09 10.56 -0.55
N ARG A 222 -0.52 11.56 -1.33
CA ARG A 222 -0.65 12.94 -0.84
C ARG A 222 -1.72 13.07 0.24
N SER A 223 -2.85 12.40 0.09
CA SER A 223 -3.93 12.37 1.09
C SER A 223 -3.46 11.93 2.48
N VAL A 224 -2.54 10.96 2.56
CA VAL A 224 -1.96 10.49 3.83
C VAL A 224 -1.12 11.59 4.50
N LEU A 225 -0.33 12.32 3.71
CA LEU A 225 0.53 13.39 4.22
C LEU A 225 -0.29 14.64 4.59
N GLU A 226 -1.26 15.02 3.76
CA GLU A 226 -2.12 16.19 3.99
C GLU A 226 -3.00 16.02 5.23
N TYR A 227 -3.56 14.83 5.44
CA TYR A 227 -4.29 14.53 6.67
C TYR A 227 -3.42 14.75 7.91
N ALA A 228 -2.19 14.24 7.91
CA ALA A 228 -1.32 14.32 9.07
C ALA A 228 -0.72 15.73 9.28
N ALA A 229 -0.53 16.51 8.21
CA ALA A 229 -0.04 17.88 8.29
C ALA A 229 -0.95 18.78 9.14
N VAL A 230 -2.28 18.60 9.05
CA VAL A 230 -3.25 19.34 9.89
C VAL A 230 -3.08 19.02 11.38
N VAL A 231 -2.66 17.80 11.71
CA VAL A 231 -2.39 17.37 13.09
C VAL A 231 -1.07 17.94 13.60
N TRP A 232 -0.06 18.02 12.74
CA TRP A 232 1.29 18.51 13.10
C TRP A 232 1.37 20.03 13.22
N ALA A 233 0.53 20.74 12.48
CA ALA A 233 0.48 22.20 12.48
C ALA A 233 -0.98 22.66 12.30
N PRO A 234 -1.82 22.60 13.35
CA PRO A 234 -3.17 23.13 13.28
C PRO A 234 -3.12 24.63 12.98
N TYR A 235 -3.78 25.05 11.91
CA TYR A 235 -3.91 26.48 11.58
C TYR A 235 -4.75 27.16 12.67
N HIS A 236 -4.25 28.30 13.16
CA HIS A 236 -4.83 29.13 14.22
C HIS A 236 -6.28 29.56 13.94
#